data_AF-Q7CC11-F1
#
_entry.id   AF-Q7CC11-F1
#
_cell.length_a   1.000
_cell.length_b   1.000
_cell.length_c   1.000
_cell.angle_alpha   90.00
_cell.angle_beta   90.00
_cell.angle_gamma   90.00
#
_symmetry.space_group_name_H-M   'P 1'
#
loop_
_entity.id
_entity.type
_entity.pdbx_description
1 polymer ?
#
loop_
_entity_poly.entity_id
_entity_poly.type
_entity_poly.pdbx_seq_one_letter_code
_entity_poly.pdbx_strand_id
1 'polypeptide(L)'
;MSCFSVLRIEHVGYYGNRIIVFGQREKRKLPNATSKFVRKTKTYRIEGMFAVQIEKYFKGKKLCEREVGQVPLRSVYKQIKHVYDHNGVLIARRNSPSGPLKVTGRGMSKFLDYDKKS
;
A
#
# COMPACT_ATOMS: atom_id res chain seq x y z
N MET A 1 0.78 9.60 26.92
CA MET A 1 -0.43 9.33 26.11
C MET A 1 -0.02 9.23 24.65
N SER A 2 -0.14 8.06 24.03
CA SER A 2 0.33 7.84 22.65
C SER A 2 -0.73 8.26 21.65
N CYS A 3 -0.61 9.50 21.14
CA CYS A 3 -1.42 9.99 20.02
C CYS A 3 -0.96 9.29 18.73
N PHE A 4 -1.38 8.04 18.52
CA PHE A 4 -1.21 7.37 17.23
C PHE A 4 -2.21 7.98 16.26
N SER A 5 -1.80 9.05 15.56
CA SER A 5 -2.60 9.68 14.53
C SER A 5 -3.02 8.64 13.49
N VAL A 6 -4.32 8.55 13.24
CA VAL A 6 -4.88 7.71 12.18
C VAL A 6 -4.67 8.45 10.86
N LEU A 7 -3.94 7.84 9.94
CA LEU A 7 -3.60 8.46 8.67
C LEU A 7 -4.81 8.43 7.74
N ARG A 8 -5.40 9.59 7.45
CA ARG A 8 -6.51 9.74 6.47
C ARG A 8 -6.07 9.52 5.02
N ILE A 9 -7.03 9.34 4.12
CA ILE A 9 -6.79 9.02 2.71
C ILE A 9 -6.06 10.13 1.96
N GLU A 10 -6.35 11.39 2.27
CA GLU A 10 -5.75 12.57 1.64
C GLU A 10 -4.24 12.59 1.91
N HIS A 11 -3.83 12.24 3.13
CA HIS A 11 -2.42 12.13 3.48
C HIS A 11 -1.73 10.98 2.74
N VAL A 12 -2.44 9.88 2.46
CA VAL A 12 -1.87 8.80 1.65
C VAL A 12 -1.64 9.27 0.21
N GLY A 13 -2.57 10.03 -0.36
CA GLY A 13 -2.43 10.59 -1.71
C GLY A 13 -1.33 11.64 -1.82
N TYR A 14 -1.09 12.41 -0.75
CA TYR A 14 -0.10 13.49 -0.75
C TYR A 14 1.32 13.01 -0.40
N TYR A 15 1.47 12.21 0.67
CA TYR A 15 2.78 11.80 1.17
C TYR A 15 3.22 10.41 0.67
N GLY A 16 2.27 9.59 0.25
CA GLY A 16 2.53 8.24 -0.22
C GLY A 16 3.03 8.23 -1.66
N ASN A 17 4.01 7.38 -1.93
CA ASN A 17 4.47 7.03 -3.28
C ASN A 17 4.09 5.59 -3.63
N ARG A 18 4.11 4.69 -2.64
CA ARG A 18 3.81 3.26 -2.85
C ARG A 18 2.98 2.71 -1.71
N ILE A 19 1.95 1.94 -2.05
CA ILE A 19 1.13 1.22 -1.07
C ILE A 19 1.17 -0.29 -1.34
N ILE A 20 1.04 -1.06 -0.27
CA ILE A 20 0.85 -2.51 -0.32
C ILE A 20 -0.48 -2.81 0.38
N VAL A 21 -1.34 -3.58 -0.26
CA VAL A 21 -2.61 -4.02 0.33
C VAL A 21 -2.48 -5.40 0.96
N PHE A 22 -3.38 -5.72 1.91
CA PHE A 22 -3.47 -7.07 2.44
C PHE A 22 -3.68 -8.07 1.30
N GLY A 23 -2.95 -9.18 1.36
CA GLY A 23 -3.08 -10.19 0.31
C GLY A 23 -4.45 -10.84 0.33
N GLN A 24 -5.06 -10.93 -0.84
CA GLN A 24 -6.29 -11.68 -1.06
C GLN A 24 -5.93 -13.14 -1.37
N ARG A 25 -6.83 -14.08 -1.03
CA ARG A 25 -6.68 -15.47 -1.42
C ARG A 25 -6.98 -15.56 -2.91
N GLU A 26 -5.98 -15.96 -3.69
CA GLU A 26 -6.12 -16.22 -5.12
C GLU A 26 -5.85 -17.70 -5.38
N LYS A 27 -6.64 -18.31 -6.27
CA LYS A 27 -6.47 -19.70 -6.68
C LYS A 27 -5.39 -19.77 -7.76
N ARG A 28 -4.24 -20.36 -7.45
CA ARG A 28 -3.16 -20.58 -8.41
C ARG A 28 -3.26 -22.01 -8.97
N LYS A 29 -3.28 -22.14 -10.30
CA LYS A 29 -3.11 -23.44 -10.98
C LYS A 29 -1.64 -23.84 -10.92
N LEU A 30 -1.38 -25.06 -10.48
CA LEU A 30 -0.08 -25.71 -10.55
C LEU A 30 0.08 -26.40 -11.92
N PRO A 31 1.33 -26.72 -12.33
CA PRO A 31 1.58 -27.43 -13.58
C PRO A 31 0.85 -28.78 -13.66
N ASN A 32 0.57 -29.41 -12.53
CA ASN A 32 0.00 -30.76 -12.44
C ASN A 32 -1.54 -30.76 -12.27
N ALA A 33 -2.24 -29.78 -12.86
CA ALA A 33 -3.70 -29.59 -12.79
C ALA A 33 -4.31 -29.38 -11.38
N THR A 34 -3.51 -29.46 -10.31
CA THR A 34 -3.91 -29.16 -8.95
C THR A 34 -3.95 -27.64 -8.71
N SER A 35 -4.80 -27.19 -7.80
CA SER A 35 -4.91 -25.77 -7.46
C SER A 35 -4.60 -25.52 -6.00
N LYS A 36 -3.80 -24.49 -5.72
CA LYS A 36 -3.49 -24.04 -4.36
C LYS A 36 -3.98 -22.62 -4.16
N PHE A 37 -4.60 -22.34 -3.01
CA PHE A 37 -4.88 -20.97 -2.59
C PHE A 37 -3.58 -20.33 -2.10
N VAL A 38 -3.19 -19.23 -2.74
CA VAL A 38 -2.02 -18.43 -2.36
C VAL A 38 -2.50 -17.05 -1.98
N ARG A 39 -1.93 -16.49 -0.92
CA ARG A 39 -2.22 -15.12 -0.51
C ARG A 39 -1.33 -14.17 -1.30
N LYS A 40 -1.87 -13.52 -2.32
CA LYS A 40 -1.09 -12.60 -3.17
C LYS A 40 -1.32 -11.17 -2.69
N THR A 41 -0.24 -10.50 -2.26
CA THR A 41 -0.27 -9.07 -1.98
C THR A 41 -0.18 -8.28 -3.27
N LYS A 42 -1.03 -7.27 -3.43
CA LYS A 42 -0.94 -6.32 -4.55
C LYS A 42 -0.16 -5.08 -4.10
N THR A 43 0.63 -4.54 -5.02
CA THR A 43 1.40 -3.31 -4.83
C THR A 43 0.86 -2.27 -5.77
N TYR A 44 0.76 -1.03 -5.30
CA TYR A 44 0.34 0.10 -6.12
C TYR A 44 1.32 1.26 -5.96
N ARG A 45 1.54 2.01 -7.05
CA ARG A 45 2.11 3.35 -7.03
C ARG A 45 0.97 4.35 -6.80
N ILE A 46 1.24 5.39 -6.03
CA ILE A 46 0.28 6.47 -5.76
C ILE A 46 0.52 7.60 -6.76
N GLU A 47 -0.56 8.06 -7.38
CA GLU A 47 -0.58 9.22 -8.27
C GLU A 47 -1.73 10.12 -7.84
N GLY A 48 -1.45 10.98 -6.85
CA GLY A 48 -2.46 11.78 -6.16
C GLY A 48 -3.54 10.90 -5.53
N MET A 49 -4.79 11.06 -5.99
CA MET A 49 -5.94 10.29 -5.48
C MET A 49 -6.21 9.00 -6.25
N PHE A 50 -5.27 8.55 -7.08
CA PHE A 50 -5.31 7.30 -7.81
C PHE A 50 -4.20 6.34 -7.37
N ALA A 51 -4.46 5.04 -7.52
CA ALA A 51 -3.52 3.97 -7.24
C ALA A 51 -3.33 3.13 -8.51
N VAL A 52 -2.11 3.13 -9.04
CA VAL A 52 -1.72 2.36 -10.23
C VAL A 52 -1.14 1.03 -9.78
N GLN A 53 -1.80 -0.08 -10.13
CA GLN A 53 -1.35 -1.41 -9.76
C GLN A 53 -0.07 -1.76 -10.52
N ILE A 54 0.98 -2.11 -9.77
CA ILE A 54 2.27 -2.54 -10.31
C ILE A 54 2.43 -4.03 -10.10
N GLU A 55 2.64 -4.77 -11.19
CA GLU A 55 3.05 -6.17 -11.16
C GLU A 55 4.53 -6.30 -11.49
N LYS A 56 5.23 -7.05 -10.63
CA LYS A 56 6.62 -7.45 -10.85
C LYS A 56 6.65 -8.77 -11.60
N TYR A 57 7.49 -8.85 -12.62
CA TYR A 57 7.75 -10.07 -13.39
C TYR A 57 9.23 -10.18 -13.72
N PHE A 58 9.69 -11.39 -14.02
CA PHE A 58 11.07 -11.60 -14.44
C PHE A 58 11.14 -11.73 -15.96
N LYS A 59 12.02 -10.95 -16.59
CA LYS A 59 12.43 -11.13 -17.99
C LYS A 59 13.86 -11.69 -17.97
N GLY A 60 13.99 -13.01 -18.04
CA GLY A 60 15.25 -13.69 -17.75
C GLY A 60 15.67 -13.47 -16.29
N LYS A 61 16.89 -12.95 -16.07
CA LYS A 61 17.41 -12.61 -14.73
C LYS A 61 17.01 -11.21 -14.23
N LYS A 62 16.38 -10.38 -15.08
CA LYS A 62 16.02 -9.01 -14.73
C LYS A 62 14.61 -8.95 -14.14
N LEU A 63 14.48 -8.28 -12.99
CA LEU A 63 13.18 -7.92 -12.42
C LEU A 63 12.64 -6.70 -13.16
N CYS A 64 11.46 -6.85 -13.76
CA CYS A 64 10.75 -5.81 -14.48
C CYS A 64 9.43 -5.50 -13.75
N GLU A 65 8.92 -4.30 -13.99
CA GLU A 65 7.64 -3.83 -13.46
C GLU A 65 6.74 -3.46 -14.65
N ARG A 66 5.45 -3.78 -14.53
CA ARG A 66 4.42 -3.34 -15.48
C ARG A 66 3.22 -2.79 -14.73
N GLU A 67 2.58 -1.80 -15.34
CA GLU A 67 1.29 -1.28 -14.90
C GLU A 67 0.18 -2.20 -15.40
N VAL A 68 -0.75 -2.55 -14.51
CA VAL A 68 -1.85 -3.49 -14.82
C VAL A 68 -3.20 -2.78 -14.85
N GLY A 69 -3.31 -1.65 -14.17
CA GLY A 69 -4.52 -0.84 -14.16
C GLY A 69 -4.45 0.26 -13.12
N GLN A 70 -5.36 1.21 -13.23
CA GLN A 70 -5.49 2.33 -12.32
C GLN A 70 -6.85 2.26 -11.65
N VAL A 71 -6.88 2.51 -10.34
CA VAL A 71 -8.12 2.58 -9.56
C VAL A 71 -8.11 3.80 -8.65
N PRO A 72 -9.28 4.35 -8.28
CA PRO A 72 -9.32 5.42 -7.28
C PRO A 72 -8.74 4.93 -5.95
N LEU A 73 -7.92 5.74 -5.28
CA LEU A 73 -7.27 5.40 -4.01
C LEU A 73 -8.30 4.97 -2.95
N ARG A 74 -9.51 5.56 -3.00
CA ARG A 74 -10.62 5.26 -2.10
C ARG A 74 -11.08 3.80 -2.17
N SER A 75 -10.96 3.17 -3.34
CA SER A 75 -11.35 1.76 -3.55
C SER A 75 -10.43 0.78 -2.82
N VAL A 76 -9.16 1.15 -2.66
CA VAL A 76 -8.13 0.30 -2.02
C VAL A 76 -7.77 0.72 -0.61
N TYR A 77 -8.16 1.93 -0.18
CA TYR A 77 -7.77 2.51 1.11
C TYR A 77 -8.03 1.61 2.33
N LYS A 78 -9.21 0.98 2.41
CA LYS A 78 -9.56 0.05 3.50
C LYS A 78 -8.67 -1.20 3.51
N GLN A 79 -8.08 -1.55 2.37
CA GLN A 79 -7.23 -2.73 2.20
C GLN A 79 -5.73 -2.40 2.35
N ILE A 80 -5.36 -1.13 2.50
CA ILE A 80 -3.96 -0.73 2.66
C ILE A 80 -3.40 -1.35 3.94
N LYS A 81 -2.30 -2.08 3.77
CA LYS A 81 -1.45 -2.63 4.83
C LYS A 81 -0.27 -1.71 5.12
N HIS A 82 0.46 -1.26 4.09
CA HIS A 82 1.64 -0.41 4.23
C HIS A 82 1.58 0.79 3.29
N VAL A 83 2.09 1.94 3.74
CA VAL A 83 2.28 3.15 2.94
C VAL A 83 3.75 3.55 3.04
N TYR A 84 4.39 3.70 1.88
CA TYR A 84 5.76 4.17 1.73
C TYR A 84 5.78 5.52 1.05
N ASP A 85 6.68 6.40 1.48
CA ASP A 85 6.91 7.70 0.85
C ASP A 85 7.81 7.61 -0.40
N HIS A 86 8.10 8.77 -1.00
CA HIS A 86 8.97 8.93 -2.17
C HIS A 86 10.41 8.46 -1.92
N ASN A 87 10.87 8.44 -0.67
CA ASN A 87 12.20 7.97 -0.27
C ASN A 87 12.21 6.47 0.07
N GLY A 88 11.07 5.76 -0.10
CA GLY A 88 10.94 4.35 0.24
C GLY A 88 10.80 4.07 1.74
N VAL A 89 10.55 5.08 2.57
CA VAL A 89 10.36 4.95 4.02
C VAL A 89 8.91 4.57 4.33
N LEU A 90 8.73 3.57 5.19
CA LEU A 90 7.40 3.17 5.69
C LEU A 90 6.85 4.24 6.65
N ILE A 91 5.86 5.01 6.20
CA ILE A 91 5.27 6.13 6.97
C ILE A 91 3.98 5.75 7.70
N ALA A 92 3.26 4.73 7.23
CA ALA A 92 2.08 4.22 7.92
C ALA A 92 1.86 2.74 7.67
N ARG A 93 1.22 2.07 8.64
CA ARG A 93 0.86 0.66 8.55
C ARG A 93 -0.46 0.34 9.25
N ARG A 94 -1.14 -0.68 8.73
CA ARG A 94 -2.30 -1.32 9.34
C ARG A 94 -1.87 -2.71 9.82
N ASN A 95 -2.05 -3.00 11.11
CA ASN A 95 -1.65 -4.29 11.68
C ASN A 95 -2.63 -5.42 11.34
N SER A 96 -3.92 -5.11 11.17
CA SER A 96 -4.98 -6.04 10.80
C SER A 96 -5.90 -5.42 9.74
N PRO A 97 -6.58 -6.20 8.88
CA PRO A 97 -7.46 -5.63 7.85
C PRO A 97 -8.56 -4.71 8.38
N SER A 98 -9.07 -4.95 9.59
CA SER A 98 -10.12 -4.16 10.24
C SER A 98 -9.60 -3.00 11.10
N GLY A 99 -8.34 -3.04 11.56
CA GLY A 99 -7.76 -2.01 12.43
C GLY A 99 -7.45 -0.72 11.68
N PRO A 100 -7.18 0.42 12.34
CA PRO A 100 -6.89 1.68 11.65
C PRO A 100 -5.51 1.71 10.98
N LEU A 101 -5.35 2.55 9.95
CA LEU A 101 -4.06 2.85 9.33
C LEU A 101 -3.30 3.84 10.23
N LYS A 102 -2.28 3.35 10.95
CA LYS A 102 -1.54 4.14 11.93
C LYS A 102 -0.21 4.64 11.36
N VAL A 103 0.13 5.87 11.68
CA VAL A 103 1.43 6.46 11.36
C VAL A 103 2.54 5.72 12.12
N THR A 104 3.69 5.50 11.48
CA THR A 104 4.90 4.94 12.12
C THR A 104 5.73 6.04 12.77
N GLY A 105 6.69 5.70 13.64
CA GLY A 105 7.59 6.72 14.22
C GLY A 105 8.29 7.61 13.18
N ARG A 106 8.72 7.02 12.06
CA ARG A 106 9.31 7.77 10.94
C ARG A 106 8.28 8.56 10.12
N GLY A 107 7.04 8.11 10.10
CA GLY A 107 5.94 8.86 9.52
C GLY A 107 5.58 10.08 10.38
N MET A 108 5.59 9.94 11.71
CA MET A 108 5.12 10.99 12.63
C MET A 108 5.80 12.32 12.35
N SER A 109 7.12 12.35 12.17
CA SER A 109 7.88 13.57 11.87
C SER A 109 7.42 14.30 10.60
N LYS A 110 6.84 13.59 9.62
CA LYS A 110 6.28 14.20 8.41
C LYS A 110 4.89 14.81 8.60
N PHE A 111 4.17 14.38 9.63
CA PHE A 111 2.80 14.80 9.91
C PHE A 111 2.70 15.77 11.10
N LEU A 112 3.82 16.13 11.75
CA LEU A 112 3.86 17.07 12.87
C LEU A 112 3.48 18.52 12.47
N ASP A 113 3.60 18.87 11.18
CA ASP A 113 3.37 20.24 10.70
C ASP A 113 1.92 20.50 10.23
N TYR A 114 1.08 19.48 10.12
CA TYR A 114 -0.29 19.64 9.62
C TYR A 114 -1.24 20.20 10.68
N ASP A 115 -1.07 19.80 11.95
CA ASP A 115 -1.92 20.26 13.07
C ASP A 115 -1.66 21.71 13.49
N LYS A 116 -0.63 22.38 12.95
CA LYS A 116 -0.35 23.80 13.24
C LYS A 116 -1.06 24.78 12.31
N LYS A 117 -1.81 24.29 11.31
CA LYS A 117 -2.46 25.12 10.28
C LYS A 117 -3.97 24.88 10.13
N SER A 118 -4.64 24.21 11.07
CA SER A 118 -6.11 24.11 11.09
C SER A 118 -6.72 25.09 12.08
#